data_AF-A0A9W4P1B2-F1
#
_entry.id   AF-A0A9W4P1B2-F1
#
_cell.length_a   1.000
_cell.length_b   1.000
_cell.length_c   1.000
_cell.angle_alpha   90.00
_cell.angle_beta   90.00
_cell.angle_gamma   90.00
#
_symmetry.space_group_name_H-M   'P 1'
#
loop_
_entity.id
_entity.type
_entity.pdbx_description
1 polymer ?
#
loop_
_entity_poly.entity_id
_entity_poly.type
_entity_poly.pdbx_seq_one_letter_code
_entity_poly.pdbx_strand_id
1 'polypeptide(L)'
;METFKHIDLRIRKVKDADLAQALRGQKIPRALAEERARRCVIRGIRYHHGFGTELRGLLPEFNRALNARSLGNEIPDMNPEWPEEFPYCIWHPETASEAAYRKLAKCYPHMKYLVGRACAVAGYTDLFHELDLLPECHIAEEARESGHMAIYDAIMKATVKYNAMNHHTREIFTPVPGNLNGDMAIRSYFDIRFSFNRGWSSYSHYYGLHWAIDDGNCDINEDRRVDEYDTDPQTTPFAIKDEILPMLYSPLPPDLPTLNKDLLIMVAAFCGDIDRYSRLRRPKTAHSEFRSLVRGIYNNTMFAKWCSLQTCSVFQSGDIKAAINARFIMNGDLSRITADTPDEELSCHLVPIHPTKVGTQRTVPASTNDEICHCKSSHSSQLRGCI
;
A
#
# COMPACT_ATOMS: atom_id res chain seq x y z
N MET A 1 -29.49 15.88 16.90
CA MET A 1 -28.75 16.97 16.22
C MET A 1 -28.10 17.98 17.21
N GLU A 2 -28.18 17.76 18.53
CA GLU A 2 -27.49 18.60 19.55
C GLU A 2 -26.09 18.09 19.95
N THR A 3 -25.72 16.87 19.56
CA THR A 3 -24.53 16.14 20.03
C THR A 3 -23.19 16.65 19.50
N PHE A 4 -23.17 17.54 18.50
CA PHE A 4 -21.93 17.95 17.81
C PHE A 4 -21.49 19.40 18.07
N LYS A 5 -22.14 20.15 18.98
CA LYS A 5 -21.80 21.57 19.23
C LYS A 5 -20.33 21.82 19.66
N HIS A 6 -19.60 20.78 20.06
CA HIS A 6 -18.19 20.86 20.48
C HIS A 6 -17.20 20.16 19.53
N ILE A 7 -17.67 19.50 18.48
CA ILE A 7 -16.86 18.80 17.49
C ILE A 7 -16.76 19.70 16.26
N ASP A 8 -15.53 20.12 15.91
CA ASP A 8 -15.32 21.01 14.78
C ASP A 8 -14.38 20.37 13.74
N LEU A 9 -14.97 19.99 12.61
CA LEU A 9 -14.28 19.44 11.45
C LEU A 9 -13.42 20.49 10.70
N ARG A 10 -13.30 21.71 11.21
CA ARG A 10 -12.43 22.77 10.67
C ARG A 10 -11.15 22.95 11.49
N ILE A 11 -11.14 22.52 12.75
CA ILE A 11 -9.97 22.67 13.63
C ILE A 11 -8.93 21.60 13.29
N ARG A 12 -7.74 22.04 12.89
CA ARG A 12 -6.61 21.15 12.53
C ARG A 12 -5.54 21.02 13.60
N LYS A 13 -5.52 21.89 14.62
CA LYS A 13 -4.48 21.87 15.65
C LYS A 13 -4.89 20.93 16.78
N VAL A 14 -4.16 19.83 16.92
CA VAL A 14 -4.36 18.84 17.98
C VAL A 14 -3.12 18.80 18.88
N LYS A 15 -3.33 18.54 20.18
CA LYS A 15 -2.24 18.31 21.14
C LYS A 15 -1.97 16.81 21.23
N ASP A 16 -0.72 16.41 21.37
CA ASP A 16 -0.32 15.01 21.51
C ASP A 16 -1.02 14.31 22.69
N ALA A 17 -1.25 15.04 23.79
CA ALA A 17 -2.01 14.51 24.93
C ALA A 17 -3.46 14.17 24.58
N ASP A 18 -4.11 14.91 23.67
CA ASP A 18 -5.46 14.58 23.19
C ASP A 18 -5.43 13.36 22.26
N LEU A 19 -4.38 13.19 21.46
CA LEU A 19 -4.19 11.99 20.62
C LEU A 19 -4.02 10.73 21.46
N ALA A 20 -3.16 10.77 22.48
CA ALA A 20 -2.96 9.64 23.39
C ALA A 20 -4.25 9.27 24.16
N GLN A 21 -5.03 10.27 24.60
CA GLN A 21 -6.33 10.00 25.24
C GLN A 21 -7.34 9.40 24.25
N ALA A 22 -7.32 9.79 22.98
CA ALA A 22 -8.18 9.21 21.96
C ALA A 22 -7.83 7.74 21.69
N LEU A 23 -6.53 7.42 21.58
CA LEU A 23 -6.03 6.07 21.42
C LEU A 23 -6.51 5.13 22.52
N ARG A 24 -6.46 5.61 23.77
CA ARG A 24 -6.84 4.86 24.97
C ARG A 24 -8.36 4.83 25.21
N GLY A 25 -9.16 5.37 24.28
CA GLY A 25 -10.62 5.44 24.40
C GLY A 25 -11.11 6.32 25.56
N GLN A 26 -10.34 7.33 25.96
CA GLN A 26 -10.63 8.18 27.12
C GLN A 26 -11.30 9.50 26.74
N LYS A 27 -10.95 10.07 25.58
CA LYS A 27 -11.45 11.39 25.15
C LYS A 27 -11.43 11.55 23.64
N ILE A 28 -12.49 12.10 23.08
CA ILE A 28 -12.53 12.50 21.67
C ILE A 28 -11.87 13.87 21.48
N PRO A 29 -10.86 14.01 20.61
CA PRO A 29 -10.24 15.30 20.30
C PRO A 29 -11.24 16.22 19.59
N ARG A 30 -11.19 17.54 19.88
CA ARG A 30 -12.03 18.53 19.18
C ARG A 30 -11.64 18.69 17.70
N ALA A 31 -10.37 18.46 17.39
CA ALA A 31 -9.74 18.76 16.11
C ALA A 31 -9.85 17.59 15.10
N LEU A 32 -11.05 17.11 14.83
CA LEU A 32 -11.27 15.97 13.92
C LEU A 32 -11.06 16.31 12.44
N ALA A 33 -10.73 17.56 12.09
CA ALA A 33 -10.24 17.90 10.75
C ALA A 33 -8.86 17.27 10.47
N GLU A 34 -8.08 17.05 11.53
CA GLU A 34 -6.72 16.53 11.47
C GLU A 34 -6.72 15.00 11.38
N GLU A 35 -5.94 14.44 10.45
CA GLU A 35 -6.02 13.01 10.14
C GLU A 35 -5.48 12.15 11.30
N ARG A 36 -4.40 12.55 11.98
CA ARG A 36 -3.88 11.80 13.15
C ARG A 36 -4.95 11.65 14.22
N ALA A 37 -5.70 12.70 14.50
CA ALA A 37 -6.80 12.70 15.45
C ALA A 37 -7.88 11.70 15.05
N ARG A 38 -8.29 11.69 13.77
CA ARG A 38 -9.28 10.71 13.29
C ARG A 38 -8.77 9.27 13.39
N ARG A 39 -7.52 9.00 13.00
CA ARG A 39 -6.92 7.66 13.13
C ARG A 39 -6.82 7.20 14.58
N CYS A 40 -6.43 8.08 15.50
CA CYS A 40 -6.38 7.78 16.94
C CYS A 40 -7.76 7.47 17.50
N VAL A 41 -8.80 8.21 17.07
CA VAL A 41 -10.19 7.95 17.45
C VAL A 41 -10.69 6.62 16.90
N ILE A 42 -10.44 6.32 15.61
CA ILE A 42 -10.80 5.04 15.00
C ILE A 42 -10.17 3.88 15.79
N ARG A 43 -8.88 3.98 16.12
CA ARG A 43 -8.23 3.00 16.98
C ARG A 43 -8.89 2.88 18.34
N GLY A 44 -9.16 4.01 19.00
CA GLY A 44 -9.88 4.05 20.26
C GLY A 44 -11.21 3.29 20.19
N ILE A 45 -12.01 3.54 19.15
CA ILE A 45 -13.30 2.87 18.92
C ILE A 45 -13.11 1.35 18.78
N ARG A 46 -12.10 0.93 18.01
CA ARG A 46 -11.83 -0.48 17.72
C ARG A 46 -11.37 -1.27 18.95
N TYR A 47 -10.71 -0.64 19.90
CA TYR A 47 -10.15 -1.29 21.08
C TYR A 47 -10.97 -1.09 22.37
N HIS A 48 -11.77 -0.02 22.46
CA HIS A 48 -12.51 0.33 23.67
C HIS A 48 -14.02 0.33 23.41
N HIS A 49 -14.71 -0.71 23.91
CA HIS A 49 -16.16 -0.84 23.74
C HIS A 49 -16.91 0.37 24.35
N GLY A 50 -17.84 0.94 23.59
CA GLY A 50 -18.65 2.10 24.00
C GLY A 50 -18.00 3.46 23.73
N PHE A 51 -16.70 3.53 23.47
CA PHE A 51 -16.03 4.78 23.10
C PHE A 51 -16.43 5.23 21.69
N GLY A 52 -16.67 6.54 21.52
CA GLY A 52 -16.92 7.14 20.19
C GLY A 52 -18.32 6.88 19.63
N THR A 53 -19.25 6.32 20.40
CA THR A 53 -20.64 6.08 19.98
C THR A 53 -21.36 7.37 19.58
N GLU A 54 -21.00 8.49 20.20
CA GLU A 54 -21.50 9.83 19.85
C GLU A 54 -21.07 10.31 18.45
N LEU A 55 -20.10 9.64 17.82
CA LEU A 55 -19.62 9.95 16.46
C LEU A 55 -20.43 9.26 15.36
N ARG A 56 -21.42 8.44 15.71
CA ARG A 56 -22.32 7.80 14.75
C ARG A 56 -22.98 8.85 13.84
N GLY A 57 -22.89 8.63 12.53
CA GLY A 57 -23.43 9.54 11.51
C GLY A 57 -22.56 10.76 11.21
N LEU A 58 -21.39 10.92 11.84
CA LEU A 58 -20.52 12.07 11.59
C LEU A 58 -19.63 11.88 10.35
N LEU A 59 -18.95 10.74 10.25
CA LEU A 59 -18.10 10.38 9.11
C LEU A 59 -18.20 8.87 8.83
N PRO A 60 -18.15 8.43 7.56
CA PRO A 60 -18.22 7.01 7.21
C PRO A 60 -17.16 6.15 7.90
N GLU A 61 -15.94 6.65 8.09
CA GLU A 61 -14.86 5.92 8.78
C GLU A 61 -15.14 5.65 10.26
N PHE A 62 -15.85 6.56 10.95
CA PHE A 62 -16.30 6.30 12.32
C PHE A 62 -17.45 5.29 12.35
N ASN A 63 -18.37 5.37 11.39
CA ASN A 63 -19.46 4.38 11.29
C ASN A 63 -18.92 2.98 11.02
N ARG A 64 -17.95 2.83 10.09
CA ARG A 64 -17.23 1.57 9.86
C ARG A 64 -16.55 1.07 11.13
N ALA A 65 -15.80 1.94 11.83
CA ALA A 65 -15.11 1.54 13.06
C ALA A 65 -16.07 1.06 14.15
N LEU A 66 -17.19 1.77 14.35
CA LEU A 66 -18.24 1.42 15.30
C LEU A 66 -18.92 0.10 14.91
N ASN A 67 -19.30 -0.05 13.63
CA ASN A 67 -19.89 -1.29 13.11
C ASN A 67 -18.94 -2.48 13.31
N ALA A 68 -17.66 -2.33 12.99
CA ALA A 68 -16.65 -3.37 13.23
C ALA A 68 -16.57 -3.77 14.70
N ARG A 69 -16.57 -2.80 15.63
CA ARG A 69 -16.48 -3.08 17.06
C ARG A 69 -17.75 -3.75 17.59
N SER A 70 -18.93 -3.36 17.11
CA SER A 70 -20.20 -3.94 17.54
C SER A 70 -20.29 -5.43 17.26
N LEU A 71 -19.69 -5.94 16.17
CA LEU A 71 -19.76 -7.35 15.75
C LEU A 71 -19.31 -8.35 16.82
N GLY A 72 -18.45 -7.96 17.76
CA GLY A 72 -18.08 -8.80 18.90
C GLY A 72 -19.24 -9.12 19.85
N ASN A 73 -20.26 -8.26 19.88
CA ASN A 73 -21.39 -8.32 20.81
C ASN A 73 -22.74 -8.49 20.10
N GLU A 74 -22.96 -7.73 19.02
CA GLU A 74 -24.22 -7.71 18.27
C GLU A 74 -24.01 -7.42 16.78
N ILE A 75 -24.99 -7.80 15.96
CA ILE A 75 -24.96 -7.47 14.53
C ILE A 75 -25.55 -6.07 14.36
N PRO A 76 -24.76 -5.06 13.98
CA PRO A 76 -25.26 -3.71 13.78
C PRO A 76 -26.21 -3.70 12.57
N ASP A 77 -27.23 -2.85 12.65
CA ASP A 77 -28.08 -2.55 11.50
C ASP A 77 -27.33 -1.63 10.54
N MET A 78 -26.71 -2.23 9.52
CA MET A 78 -26.00 -1.56 8.44
C MET A 78 -26.92 -1.39 7.23
N ASN A 79 -27.07 -0.16 6.75
CA ASN A 79 -27.94 0.14 5.61
C ASN A 79 -27.20 -0.13 4.28
N PRO A 80 -27.65 -1.07 3.43
CA PRO A 80 -27.04 -1.36 2.13
C PRO A 80 -26.98 -0.18 1.15
N GLU A 81 -27.78 0.87 1.35
CA GLU A 81 -27.72 2.10 0.56
C GLU A 81 -26.45 2.94 0.85
N TRP A 82 -25.73 2.63 1.93
CA TRP A 82 -24.50 3.30 2.36
C TRP A 82 -23.37 2.26 2.48
N PRO A 83 -22.94 1.65 1.35
CA PRO A 83 -21.93 0.59 1.34
C PRO A 83 -20.59 1.04 1.95
N GLU A 84 -20.30 2.33 1.94
CA GLU A 84 -19.14 2.91 2.59
C GLU A 84 -19.18 2.76 4.12
N GLU A 85 -20.30 2.44 4.76
CA GLU A 85 -20.36 2.25 6.21
C GLU A 85 -20.08 0.80 6.66
N PHE A 86 -19.91 -0.11 5.69
CA PHE A 86 -19.62 -1.50 5.97
C PHE A 86 -18.13 -1.68 6.35
N PRO A 87 -17.84 -2.31 7.51
CA PRO A 87 -16.48 -2.56 7.90
C PRO A 87 -15.86 -3.66 7.04
N TYR A 88 -14.64 -3.42 6.56
CA TYR A 88 -13.88 -4.41 5.81
C TYR A 88 -13.14 -5.41 6.71
N CYS A 89 -12.45 -4.93 7.74
CA CYS A 89 -11.82 -5.79 8.73
C CYS A 89 -12.74 -6.00 9.93
N ILE A 90 -13.34 -7.19 10.03
CA ILE A 90 -14.39 -7.53 11.00
C ILE A 90 -13.94 -8.45 12.15
N TRP A 91 -12.66 -8.77 12.19
CA TRP A 91 -12.09 -9.77 13.11
C TRP A 91 -10.97 -9.19 14.00
N HIS A 92 -10.62 -7.92 13.80
CA HIS A 92 -9.56 -7.22 14.54
C HIS A 92 -10.17 -6.16 15.49
N PRO A 93 -9.65 -5.96 16.71
CA PRO A 93 -8.49 -6.64 17.32
C PRO A 93 -8.77 -8.08 17.78
N GLU A 94 -10.05 -8.40 17.97
CA GLU A 94 -10.53 -9.68 18.48
C GLU A 94 -11.63 -10.21 17.55
N THR A 95 -11.65 -11.53 17.35
CA THR A 95 -12.66 -12.22 16.55
C THR A 95 -13.98 -12.29 17.29
N ALA A 96 -15.09 -12.12 16.58
CA ALA A 96 -16.42 -12.38 17.13
C ALA A 96 -16.66 -13.90 17.27
N SER A 97 -17.72 -14.28 17.99
CA SER A 97 -18.11 -15.69 18.09
C SER A 97 -18.56 -16.27 16.74
N GLU A 98 -18.42 -17.57 16.58
CA GLU A 98 -18.88 -18.30 15.39
C GLU A 98 -20.39 -18.08 15.13
N ALA A 99 -21.21 -18.02 16.17
CA ALA A 99 -22.64 -17.74 16.06
C ALA A 99 -22.92 -16.32 15.53
N ALA A 100 -22.14 -15.33 15.97
CA ALA A 100 -22.25 -13.96 15.46
C ALA A 100 -21.90 -13.91 13.97
N TYR A 101 -20.81 -14.56 13.55
CA TYR A 101 -20.42 -14.62 12.15
C TYR A 101 -21.43 -15.36 11.26
N ARG A 102 -22.03 -16.44 11.76
CA ARG A 102 -23.12 -17.14 11.06
C ARG A 102 -24.34 -16.24 10.88
N LYS A 103 -24.71 -15.47 11.92
CA LYS A 103 -25.79 -14.46 11.83
C LYS A 103 -25.41 -13.33 10.85
N LEU A 104 -24.18 -12.85 10.88
CA LEU A 104 -23.69 -11.80 9.98
C LEU A 104 -23.78 -12.23 8.51
N ALA A 105 -23.28 -13.42 8.19
CA ALA A 105 -23.34 -13.98 6.83
C ALA A 105 -24.78 -14.16 6.32
N LYS A 106 -25.74 -14.42 7.23
CA LYS A 106 -27.16 -14.51 6.90
C LYS A 106 -27.79 -13.14 6.66
N CYS A 107 -27.50 -12.15 7.51
CA CYS A 107 -28.04 -10.80 7.40
C CYS A 107 -27.43 -10.01 6.23
N TYR A 108 -26.14 -10.19 5.98
CA TYR A 108 -25.38 -9.49 4.94
C TYR A 108 -24.59 -10.48 4.07
N PRO A 109 -25.26 -11.19 3.13
CA PRO A 109 -24.62 -12.23 2.31
C PRO A 109 -23.42 -11.75 1.47
N HIS A 110 -23.38 -10.47 1.11
CA HIS A 110 -22.25 -9.88 0.37
C HIS A 110 -20.95 -9.84 1.21
N MET A 111 -21.03 -9.94 2.54
CA MET A 111 -19.86 -9.96 3.43
C MET A 111 -19.29 -11.36 3.67
N LYS A 112 -19.85 -12.42 3.08
CA LYS A 112 -19.45 -13.81 3.36
C LYS A 112 -17.94 -14.07 3.21
N TYR A 113 -17.27 -13.45 2.24
CA TYR A 113 -15.80 -13.57 2.10
C TYR A 113 -15.03 -12.96 3.28
N LEU A 114 -15.50 -11.84 3.84
CA LEU A 114 -14.93 -11.26 5.06
C LEU A 114 -15.16 -12.17 6.27
N VAL A 115 -16.31 -12.84 6.32
CA VAL A 115 -16.61 -13.86 7.34
C VAL A 115 -15.69 -15.08 7.18
N GLY A 116 -15.47 -15.55 5.95
CA GLY A 116 -14.54 -16.65 5.68
C GLY A 116 -13.11 -16.30 6.11
N ARG A 117 -12.69 -15.06 5.88
CA ARG A 117 -11.41 -14.56 6.38
C ARG A 117 -11.36 -14.51 7.91
N ALA A 118 -12.44 -14.08 8.58
CA ALA A 118 -12.52 -14.15 10.04
C ALA A 118 -12.42 -15.60 10.56
N CYS A 119 -13.00 -16.57 9.85
CA CYS A 119 -12.87 -18.00 10.16
C CYS A 119 -11.41 -18.46 10.02
N ALA A 120 -10.69 -18.00 9.00
CA ALA A 120 -9.27 -18.28 8.83
C ALA A 120 -8.40 -17.72 9.96
N VAL A 121 -8.78 -16.58 10.57
CA VAL A 121 -8.08 -16.04 11.76
C VAL A 121 -8.46 -16.80 13.03
N ALA A 122 -9.73 -17.18 13.19
CA ALA A 122 -10.25 -17.77 14.42
C ALA A 122 -10.18 -19.31 14.49
N GLY A 123 -9.89 -19.96 13.36
CA GLY A 123 -9.90 -21.42 13.24
C GLY A 123 -11.30 -22.04 13.13
N TYR A 124 -12.32 -21.26 12.77
CA TYR A 124 -13.71 -21.73 12.66
C TYR A 124 -13.95 -22.53 11.37
N THR A 125 -13.40 -23.74 11.34
CA THR A 125 -13.37 -24.61 10.15
C THR A 125 -14.78 -25.02 9.72
N ASP A 126 -15.65 -25.37 10.67
CA ASP A 126 -17.03 -25.79 10.36
C ASP A 126 -17.82 -24.65 9.70
N LEU A 127 -17.77 -23.45 10.30
CA LEU A 127 -18.40 -22.27 9.70
C LEU A 127 -17.79 -21.94 8.34
N PHE A 128 -16.47 -22.03 8.17
CA PHE A 128 -15.83 -21.81 6.86
C PHE A 128 -16.43 -22.71 5.78
N HIS A 129 -16.65 -23.99 6.07
CA HIS A 129 -17.29 -24.92 5.14
C HIS A 129 -18.77 -24.58 4.88
N GLU A 130 -19.51 -24.15 5.90
CA GLU A 130 -20.91 -23.73 5.75
C GLU A 130 -21.11 -22.50 4.85
N LEU A 131 -20.11 -21.61 4.78
CA LEU A 131 -20.20 -20.40 3.95
C LEU A 131 -20.25 -20.71 2.44
N ASP A 132 -19.78 -21.90 2.04
CA ASP A 132 -19.71 -22.38 0.65
C ASP A 132 -19.03 -21.37 -0.28
N LEU A 133 -17.83 -20.92 0.14
CA LEU A 133 -17.02 -19.98 -0.62
C LEU A 133 -16.24 -20.69 -1.72
N LEU A 134 -15.98 -19.97 -2.82
CA LEU A 134 -14.94 -20.43 -3.75
C LEU A 134 -13.57 -20.43 -3.05
N PRO A 135 -12.64 -21.32 -3.44
CA PRO A 135 -11.31 -21.43 -2.82
C PRO A 135 -10.52 -20.11 -2.93
N GLU A 136 -10.59 -19.27 -1.90
CA GLU A 136 -10.15 -17.87 -1.97
C GLU A 136 -8.72 -17.68 -1.44
N CYS A 137 -7.86 -17.01 -2.22
CA CYS A 137 -6.42 -16.92 -1.95
C CYS A 137 -6.08 -16.17 -0.65
N HIS A 138 -6.76 -15.05 -0.35
CA HIS A 138 -6.51 -14.29 0.87
C HIS A 138 -6.94 -15.10 2.11
N ILE A 139 -8.05 -15.85 2.06
CA ILE A 139 -8.44 -16.73 3.16
C ILE A 139 -7.37 -17.80 3.41
N ALA A 140 -6.79 -18.39 2.34
CA ALA A 140 -5.69 -19.34 2.48
C ALA A 140 -4.44 -18.69 3.09
N GLU A 141 -4.02 -17.52 2.60
CA GLU A 141 -2.86 -16.79 3.16
C GLU A 141 -3.06 -16.52 4.66
N GLU A 142 -4.23 -16.02 5.07
CA GLU A 142 -4.55 -15.75 6.48
C GLU A 142 -4.58 -17.01 7.35
N ALA A 143 -5.16 -18.11 6.83
CA ALA A 143 -5.26 -19.37 7.55
C ALA A 143 -3.87 -19.97 7.81
N ARG A 144 -2.97 -19.92 6.81
CA ARG A 144 -1.58 -20.37 6.95
C ARG A 144 -0.86 -19.57 8.04
N GLU A 145 -0.97 -18.25 8.01
CA GLU A 145 -0.30 -17.38 8.99
C GLU A 145 -0.86 -17.51 10.40
N SER A 146 -2.15 -17.81 10.51
CA SER A 146 -2.81 -18.04 11.80
C SER A 146 -2.63 -19.48 12.31
N GLY A 147 -1.95 -20.35 11.55
CA GLY A 147 -1.73 -21.76 11.92
C GLY A 147 -2.95 -22.66 11.77
N HIS A 148 -4.00 -22.21 11.10
CA HIS A 148 -5.26 -22.92 10.91
C HIS A 148 -5.24 -23.73 9.60
N MET A 149 -4.39 -24.76 9.59
CA MET A 149 -4.05 -25.52 8.39
C MET A 149 -5.23 -26.24 7.73
N ALA A 150 -6.28 -26.62 8.48
CA ALA A 150 -7.45 -27.28 7.89
C ALA A 150 -8.14 -26.42 6.81
N ILE A 151 -8.27 -25.11 7.05
CA ILE A 151 -8.85 -24.15 6.09
C ILE A 151 -7.88 -23.93 4.93
N TYR A 152 -6.59 -23.75 5.22
CA TYR A 152 -5.55 -23.61 4.21
C TYR A 152 -5.52 -24.80 3.25
N ASP A 153 -5.42 -26.01 3.78
CA ASP A 153 -5.35 -27.25 3.02
C ASP A 153 -6.62 -27.48 2.19
N ALA A 154 -7.80 -27.14 2.73
CA ALA A 154 -9.05 -27.21 2.00
C ALA A 154 -9.05 -26.32 0.75
N ILE A 155 -8.53 -25.09 0.86
CA ILE A 155 -8.42 -24.16 -0.29
C ILE A 155 -7.33 -24.62 -1.25
N MET A 156 -6.15 -24.99 -0.74
CA MET A 156 -5.00 -25.35 -1.57
C MET A 156 -5.16 -26.67 -2.31
N LYS A 157 -6.06 -27.56 -1.85
CA LYS A 157 -6.43 -28.79 -2.56
C LYS A 157 -7.24 -28.51 -3.83
N ALA A 158 -7.84 -27.33 -3.97
CA ALA A 158 -8.59 -26.96 -5.16
C ALA A 158 -7.68 -26.79 -6.38
N THR A 159 -8.17 -27.21 -7.55
CA THR A 159 -7.45 -27.04 -8.82
C THR A 159 -7.39 -25.59 -9.27
N VAL A 160 -8.42 -24.81 -8.93
CA VAL A 160 -8.52 -23.38 -9.24
C VAL A 160 -8.80 -22.62 -7.95
N LYS A 161 -8.01 -21.59 -7.70
CA LYS A 161 -8.21 -20.63 -6.61
C LYS A 161 -8.69 -19.31 -7.18
N TYR A 162 -9.26 -18.48 -6.30
CA TYR A 162 -9.91 -17.25 -6.69
C TYR A 162 -9.45 -16.09 -5.82
N ASN A 163 -9.44 -14.90 -6.42
CA ASN A 163 -9.34 -13.63 -5.71
C ASN A 163 -10.72 -13.00 -5.70
N ALA A 164 -11.24 -12.70 -4.51
CA ALA A 164 -12.55 -12.03 -4.34
C ALA A 164 -12.45 -10.72 -3.53
N MET A 165 -11.26 -10.40 -3.03
CA MET A 165 -11.02 -9.33 -2.07
C MET A 165 -9.85 -8.44 -2.52
N ASN A 166 -9.96 -7.13 -2.28
CA ASN A 166 -8.87 -6.19 -2.49
C ASN A 166 -8.70 -5.30 -1.25
N HIS A 167 -7.61 -5.50 -0.52
CA HIS A 167 -7.33 -4.73 0.69
C HIS A 167 -6.92 -3.28 0.44
N HIS A 168 -6.45 -2.96 -0.77
CA HIS A 168 -6.05 -1.59 -1.12
C HIS A 168 -7.27 -0.69 -1.32
N THR A 169 -8.35 -1.25 -1.89
CA THR A 169 -9.61 -0.55 -2.12
C THR A 169 -10.67 -0.84 -1.05
N ARG A 170 -10.47 -1.90 -0.24
CA ARG A 170 -11.43 -2.44 0.75
C ARG A 170 -12.72 -2.91 0.09
N GLU A 171 -12.57 -3.58 -1.03
CA GLU A 171 -13.70 -4.07 -1.83
C GLU A 171 -13.75 -5.60 -1.84
N ILE A 172 -14.97 -6.10 -1.96
CA ILE A 172 -15.28 -7.49 -2.31
C ILE A 172 -15.82 -7.43 -3.73
N PHE A 173 -15.22 -8.19 -4.62
CA PHE A 173 -15.61 -8.22 -6.03
C PHE A 173 -15.96 -9.66 -6.45
N THR A 174 -16.55 -9.79 -7.63
CA THR A 174 -16.87 -11.10 -8.20
C THR A 174 -15.60 -11.94 -8.30
N PRO A 175 -15.55 -13.15 -7.70
CA PRO A 175 -14.35 -13.96 -7.67
C PRO A 175 -13.76 -14.20 -9.06
N VAL A 176 -12.46 -13.94 -9.23
CA VAL A 176 -11.72 -14.20 -10.48
C VAL A 176 -10.62 -15.22 -10.22
N PRO A 177 -10.30 -16.13 -11.17
CA PRO A 177 -9.20 -17.06 -11.00
C PRO A 177 -7.89 -16.35 -10.66
N GLY A 178 -7.16 -16.88 -9.68
CA GLY A 178 -5.93 -16.29 -9.18
C GLY A 178 -5.12 -17.28 -8.36
N ASN A 179 -3.91 -16.89 -8.00
CA ASN A 179 -3.05 -17.66 -7.10
C ASN A 179 -2.66 -16.77 -5.91
N LEU A 180 -2.10 -17.40 -4.88
CA LEU A 180 -1.53 -16.69 -3.75
C LEU A 180 -0.41 -15.76 -4.26
N ASN A 181 -0.45 -14.49 -3.88
CA ASN A 181 0.44 -13.46 -4.43
C ASN A 181 1.01 -12.52 -3.36
N GLY A 182 0.66 -12.70 -2.07
CA GLY A 182 1.16 -11.85 -0.99
C GLY A 182 0.75 -10.38 -1.13
N ASP A 183 -0.42 -10.12 -1.73
CA ASP A 183 -1.04 -8.79 -1.78
C ASP A 183 -1.83 -8.45 -0.50
N MET A 184 -1.94 -9.42 0.40
CA MET A 184 -2.72 -9.37 1.61
C MET A 184 -1.96 -8.70 2.77
N ALA A 185 -2.64 -7.83 3.52
CA ALA A 185 -2.27 -7.53 4.91
C ALA A 185 -2.84 -8.60 5.85
N ILE A 186 -1.99 -9.54 6.26
CA ILE A 186 -2.28 -10.63 7.19
C ILE A 186 -2.32 -10.16 8.67
N ARG A 187 -2.78 -11.01 9.59
CA ARG A 187 -2.96 -10.68 11.02
C ARG A 187 -1.75 -10.01 11.67
N SER A 188 -0.57 -10.57 11.47
CA SER A 188 0.69 -10.11 12.07
C SER A 188 1.09 -8.71 11.61
N TYR A 189 0.59 -8.26 10.45
CA TYR A 189 0.82 -6.91 9.95
C TYR A 189 0.12 -5.87 10.82
N PHE A 190 -1.02 -6.24 11.41
CA PHE A 190 -1.74 -5.38 12.34
C PHE A 190 -1.15 -5.41 13.75
N ASP A 191 0.04 -5.97 13.97
CA ASP A 191 0.77 -5.84 15.22
C ASP A 191 1.91 -4.80 15.14
N ILE A 192 2.25 -4.35 13.92
CA ILE A 192 3.15 -3.22 13.70
C ILE A 192 2.46 -1.93 14.19
N ARG A 193 3.21 -1.07 14.90
CA ARG A 193 2.75 0.21 15.45
C ARG A 193 3.63 1.34 14.97
N PHE A 194 3.00 2.49 14.72
CA PHE A 194 3.69 3.72 14.36
C PHE A 194 3.28 4.85 15.30
N SER A 195 4.27 5.45 15.95
CA SER A 195 4.06 6.58 16.82
C SER A 195 3.39 7.72 16.06
N PHE A 196 2.32 8.31 16.60
CA PHE A 196 1.67 9.49 16.01
C PHE A 196 2.62 10.71 15.84
N ASN A 197 3.80 10.67 16.46
CA ASN A 197 4.84 11.69 16.35
C ASN A 197 5.81 11.49 15.17
N ARG A 198 5.99 10.26 14.69
CA ARG A 198 6.98 9.90 13.65
C ARG A 198 6.36 9.26 12.40
N GLY A 199 5.26 8.53 12.55
CA GLY A 199 4.63 7.75 11.48
C GLY A 199 3.91 8.53 10.39
N TRP A 200 3.99 9.87 10.40
CA TRP A 200 3.23 10.75 9.51
C TRP A 200 4.10 11.59 8.57
N SER A 201 5.42 11.55 8.71
CA SER A 201 6.33 12.15 7.72
C SER A 201 6.65 11.14 6.63
N SER A 202 6.38 11.48 5.36
CA SER A 202 6.64 10.67 4.16
C SER A 202 8.12 10.32 3.89
N TYR A 203 9.03 10.58 4.84
CA TYR A 203 10.48 10.42 4.70
C TYR A 203 11.10 9.51 5.76
N SER A 204 10.31 8.67 6.42
CA SER A 204 10.88 7.72 7.37
C SER A 204 11.67 6.62 6.62
N HIS A 205 13.00 6.65 6.75
CA HIS A 205 13.95 5.76 6.08
C HIS A 205 13.98 4.35 6.73
N TYR A 206 12.81 3.73 6.90
CA TYR A 206 12.76 2.36 7.38
C TYR A 206 12.99 1.40 6.21
N TYR A 207 14.26 1.10 5.96
CA TYR A 207 14.67 0.05 5.03
C TYR A 207 13.97 -1.27 5.39
N GLY A 208 13.18 -1.79 4.45
CA GLY A 208 12.50 -3.10 4.57
C GLY A 208 11.02 -3.06 5.01
N LEU A 209 10.49 -1.91 5.46
CA LEU A 209 9.06 -1.73 5.77
C LEU A 209 8.39 -0.66 4.90
N HIS A 210 8.96 -0.36 3.73
CA HIS A 210 8.44 0.70 2.87
C HIS A 210 6.97 0.51 2.52
N TRP A 211 6.53 -0.69 2.13
CA TRP A 211 5.10 -0.98 1.94
C TRP A 211 4.24 -0.82 3.20
N ALA A 212 4.83 -1.05 4.38
CA ALA A 212 4.17 -0.94 5.67
C ALA A 212 3.99 0.49 6.16
N ILE A 213 4.76 1.41 5.59
CA ILE A 213 4.91 2.78 6.08
C ILE A 213 4.46 3.80 5.02
N ASP A 214 4.57 3.48 3.72
CA ASP A 214 4.10 4.35 2.65
C ASP A 214 2.57 4.47 2.64
N ASP A 215 2.11 5.69 2.92
CA ASP A 215 0.84 6.30 2.49
C ASP A 215 -0.42 5.43 2.56
N GLY A 216 -0.62 4.75 3.70
CA GLY A 216 -1.86 4.04 3.98
C GLY A 216 -2.10 2.83 3.06
N ASN A 217 -1.02 2.26 2.51
CA ASN A 217 -1.12 1.00 1.80
C ASN A 217 -1.68 -0.08 2.74
N CYS A 218 -2.80 -0.66 2.31
CA CYS A 218 -3.46 -1.79 2.98
C CYS A 218 -3.96 -1.47 4.42
N ASP A 219 -4.45 -0.24 4.66
CA ASP A 219 -5.03 0.19 5.94
C ASP A 219 -6.50 -0.25 6.10
N ILE A 220 -6.72 -1.56 6.20
CA ILE A 220 -8.07 -2.12 6.31
C ILE A 220 -8.74 -1.90 7.67
N ASN A 221 -7.96 -1.51 8.69
CA ASN A 221 -8.45 -1.14 10.03
C ASN A 221 -8.71 0.36 10.17
N GLU A 222 -8.22 1.15 9.22
CA GLU A 222 -8.42 2.59 9.10
C GLU A 222 -7.80 3.42 10.21
N ASP A 223 -6.94 2.82 11.03
CA ASP A 223 -6.18 3.49 12.08
C ASP A 223 -4.74 3.80 11.62
N ARG A 224 -4.34 3.40 10.41
CA ARG A 224 -2.94 3.47 9.94
C ARG A 224 -1.94 2.88 10.93
N ARG A 225 -2.37 1.93 11.77
CA ARG A 225 -1.55 1.33 12.83
C ARG A 225 -0.96 2.37 13.81
N VAL A 226 -1.63 3.50 13.98
CA VAL A 226 -1.17 4.57 14.87
C VAL A 226 -1.06 4.08 16.32
N ASP A 227 -0.04 4.49 17.05
CA ASP A 227 0.12 4.22 18.48
C ASP A 227 0.97 5.31 19.15
N GLU A 228 1.26 5.15 20.44
CA GLU A 228 2.14 6.03 21.21
C GLU A 228 3.63 5.73 20.91
N TYR A 229 3.93 4.53 20.43
CA TYR A 229 5.29 4.03 20.19
C TYR A 229 5.44 3.41 18.78
N ASP A 230 6.68 3.25 18.35
CA ASP A 230 7.05 2.55 17.12
C ASP A 230 7.40 1.08 17.42
N THR A 231 6.89 0.15 16.61
CA THR A 231 7.40 -1.24 16.60
C THR A 231 8.74 -1.26 15.88
N ASP A 232 9.72 -2.02 16.41
CA ASP A 232 11.01 -2.22 15.72
C ASP A 232 10.80 -3.07 14.44
N PRO A 233 11.05 -2.52 13.24
CA PRO A 233 10.91 -3.21 11.97
C PRO A 233 11.65 -4.54 11.87
N GLN A 234 12.85 -4.62 12.46
CA GLN A 234 13.72 -5.78 12.35
C GLN A 234 13.20 -6.96 13.18
N THR A 235 12.35 -6.68 14.16
CA THR A 235 11.71 -7.70 15.01
C THR A 235 10.37 -8.17 14.46
N THR A 236 9.89 -7.57 13.37
CA THR A 236 8.60 -7.94 12.77
C THR A 236 8.70 -9.23 11.96
N PRO A 237 7.59 -10.00 11.82
CA PRO A 237 7.53 -11.17 10.93
C PRO A 237 7.84 -10.88 9.45
N PHE A 238 7.92 -9.60 9.08
CA PHE A 238 8.13 -9.10 7.71
C PHE A 238 9.55 -8.61 7.44
N ALA A 239 10.46 -8.80 8.41
CA ALA A 239 11.89 -8.71 8.13
C ALA A 239 12.23 -9.59 6.92
N ILE A 240 13.10 -9.09 6.04
CA ILE A 240 13.49 -9.84 4.84
C ILE A 240 14.16 -11.14 5.30
N LYS A 241 13.51 -12.27 5.02
CA LYS A 241 13.99 -13.61 5.36
C LYS A 241 14.80 -14.19 4.22
N ASP A 242 15.74 -15.08 4.53
CA ASP A 242 16.57 -15.79 3.54
C ASP A 242 15.74 -16.60 2.52
N GLU A 243 14.51 -16.98 2.89
CA GLU A 243 13.53 -17.65 2.03
C GLU A 243 13.22 -16.89 0.73
N ILE A 244 13.42 -15.56 0.70
CA ILE A 244 13.20 -14.75 -0.50
C ILE A 244 14.31 -14.93 -1.53
N LEU A 245 15.52 -15.33 -1.11
CA LEU A 245 16.71 -15.31 -1.97
C LEU A 245 16.53 -16.21 -3.21
N PRO A 246 16.08 -17.47 -3.10
CA PRO A 246 15.85 -18.32 -4.26
C PRO A 246 14.84 -17.73 -5.25
N MET A 247 13.87 -16.96 -4.76
CA MET A 247 12.82 -16.33 -5.55
C MET A 247 13.29 -15.09 -6.31
N LEU A 248 14.50 -14.57 -6.03
CA LEU A 248 15.10 -13.48 -6.79
C LEU A 248 15.63 -13.97 -8.15
N TYR A 249 16.09 -15.23 -8.23
CA TYR A 249 16.76 -15.76 -9.42
C TYR A 249 16.07 -16.97 -10.07
N SER A 250 15.22 -17.71 -9.34
CA SER A 250 14.45 -18.84 -9.88
C SER A 250 13.07 -18.41 -10.39
N PRO A 251 12.38 -19.14 -11.29
CA PRO A 251 10.99 -18.84 -11.63
C PRO A 251 10.11 -18.74 -10.38
N LEU A 252 9.20 -17.76 -10.35
CA LEU A 252 8.31 -17.57 -9.21
C LEU A 252 7.30 -18.73 -9.15
N PRO A 253 7.10 -19.40 -8.00
CA PRO A 253 6.09 -20.45 -7.86
C PRO A 253 4.70 -19.87 -8.18
N PRO A 254 3.73 -20.62 -8.72
CA PRO A 254 2.39 -20.10 -9.00
C PRO A 254 1.72 -19.49 -7.75
N ASP A 255 1.81 -20.19 -6.62
CA ASP A 255 1.37 -19.73 -5.31
C ASP A 255 2.57 -19.22 -4.50
N LEU A 256 2.59 -17.93 -4.20
CA LEU A 256 3.65 -17.35 -3.38
C LEU A 256 3.48 -17.77 -1.90
N PRO A 257 4.59 -18.07 -1.19
CA PRO A 257 4.57 -18.14 0.27
C PRO A 257 4.27 -16.77 0.86
N THR A 258 3.88 -16.73 2.13
CA THR A 258 3.64 -15.45 2.81
C THR A 258 4.97 -14.80 3.10
N LEU A 259 5.26 -13.69 2.42
CA LEU A 259 6.51 -12.96 2.63
C LEU A 259 6.35 -11.49 2.29
N ASN A 260 7.32 -10.71 2.74
CA ASN A 260 7.51 -9.34 2.29
C ASN A 260 8.06 -9.33 0.85
N LYS A 261 7.18 -9.17 -0.13
CA LYS A 261 7.56 -9.22 -1.56
C LYS A 261 8.16 -7.93 -2.11
N ASP A 262 8.44 -6.92 -1.28
CA ASP A 262 8.99 -5.64 -1.74
C ASP A 262 10.30 -5.80 -2.49
N LEU A 263 11.20 -6.65 -1.99
CA LEU A 263 12.47 -6.91 -2.65
C LEU A 263 12.26 -7.58 -4.03
N LEU A 264 11.28 -8.48 -4.15
CA LEU A 264 10.94 -9.11 -5.44
C LEU A 264 10.42 -8.06 -6.44
N ILE A 265 9.54 -7.15 -5.99
CA ILE A 265 9.00 -6.07 -6.82
C ILE A 265 10.14 -5.15 -7.27
N MET A 266 10.98 -4.70 -6.33
CA MET A 266 12.09 -3.79 -6.62
C MET A 266 13.09 -4.42 -7.59
N VAL A 267 13.48 -5.68 -7.40
CA VAL A 267 14.42 -6.37 -8.30
C VAL A 267 13.80 -6.59 -9.69
N ALA A 268 12.52 -6.97 -9.77
CA ALA A 268 11.83 -7.11 -11.05
C ALA A 268 11.76 -5.78 -11.82
N ALA A 269 11.39 -4.69 -11.13
CA ALA A 269 11.37 -3.34 -11.69
C ALA A 269 12.77 -2.90 -12.12
N PHE A 270 13.77 -3.07 -11.25
CA PHE A 270 15.16 -2.71 -11.51
C PHE A 270 15.68 -3.42 -12.74
N CYS A 271 15.49 -4.73 -12.86
CA CYS A 271 15.93 -5.52 -14.02
C CYS A 271 15.11 -5.26 -15.29
N GLY A 272 13.95 -4.62 -15.19
CA GLY A 272 13.02 -4.47 -16.30
C GLY A 272 12.38 -5.79 -16.73
N ASP A 273 12.13 -6.69 -15.77
CA ASP A 273 11.47 -7.97 -16.01
C ASP A 273 9.94 -7.78 -16.05
N ILE A 274 9.38 -7.77 -17.26
CA ILE A 274 7.95 -7.50 -17.48
C ILE A 274 7.08 -8.54 -16.78
N ASP A 275 7.40 -9.83 -16.90
CA ASP A 275 6.56 -10.91 -16.41
C ASP A 275 6.55 -10.94 -14.87
N ARG A 276 7.72 -10.81 -14.24
CA ARG A 276 7.80 -10.74 -12.77
C ARG A 276 7.18 -9.46 -12.24
N TYR A 277 7.49 -8.32 -12.84
CA TYR A 277 7.00 -7.04 -12.33
C TYR A 277 5.49 -6.91 -12.49
N SER A 278 4.93 -7.30 -13.64
CA SER A 278 3.48 -7.27 -13.88
C SER A 278 2.70 -8.16 -12.91
N ARG A 279 3.27 -9.32 -12.55
CA ARG A 279 2.70 -10.25 -11.57
C ARG A 279 2.79 -9.73 -10.13
N LEU A 280 3.93 -9.16 -9.75
CA LEU A 280 4.24 -8.82 -8.36
C LEU A 280 3.74 -7.43 -7.93
N ARG A 281 3.69 -6.46 -8.85
CA ARG A 281 3.37 -5.06 -8.54
C ARG A 281 2.02 -4.92 -7.84
N ARG A 282 1.96 -4.03 -6.87
CA ARG A 282 0.72 -3.68 -6.16
C ARG A 282 -0.02 -2.57 -6.93
N PRO A 283 -1.33 -2.36 -6.68
CA PRO A 283 -2.08 -1.27 -7.31
C PRO A 283 -1.49 0.12 -7.06
N LYS A 284 -0.86 0.32 -5.90
CA LYS A 284 -0.13 1.53 -5.54
C LYS A 284 1.36 1.21 -5.45
N THR A 285 2.17 1.97 -6.18
CA THR A 285 3.62 1.87 -6.16
C THR A 285 4.19 2.46 -4.88
N ALA A 286 5.11 1.73 -4.24
CA ALA A 286 5.89 2.26 -3.13
C ALA A 286 6.94 3.26 -3.64
N HIS A 287 7.32 4.23 -2.80
CA HIS A 287 8.32 5.23 -3.15
C HIS A 287 9.68 4.59 -3.53
N SER A 288 10.07 3.51 -2.85
CA SER A 288 11.30 2.77 -3.14
C SER A 288 11.28 2.04 -4.48
N GLU A 289 10.10 1.61 -4.94
CA GLU A 289 9.90 0.95 -6.24
C GLU A 289 10.11 1.94 -7.40
N PHE A 290 9.82 3.23 -7.20
CA PHE A 290 9.97 4.27 -8.22
C PHE A 290 11.38 4.35 -8.81
N ARG A 291 12.41 4.37 -7.95
CA ARG A 291 13.82 4.43 -8.41
C ARG A 291 14.22 3.20 -9.21
N SER A 292 13.69 2.04 -8.82
CA SER A 292 13.91 0.77 -9.52
C SER A 292 13.24 0.78 -10.90
N LEU A 293 12.01 1.31 -11.00
CA LEU A 293 11.31 1.48 -12.27
C LEU A 293 12.08 2.36 -13.25
N VAL A 294 12.51 3.55 -12.79
CA VAL A 294 13.30 4.48 -13.61
C VAL A 294 14.54 3.78 -14.16
N ARG A 295 15.31 3.09 -13.30
CA ARG A 295 16.49 2.32 -13.74
C ARG A 295 16.12 1.26 -14.77
N GLY A 296 15.08 0.46 -14.52
CA GLY A 296 14.64 -0.60 -15.44
C GLY A 296 14.28 -0.06 -16.81
N ILE A 297 13.53 1.06 -16.85
CA ILE A 297 13.13 1.74 -18.08
C ILE A 297 14.36 2.21 -18.88
N TYR A 298 15.33 2.84 -18.22
CA TYR A 298 16.56 3.29 -18.88
C TYR A 298 17.35 2.13 -19.51
N ASN A 299 17.31 0.94 -18.92
CA ASN A 299 18.16 -0.19 -19.30
C ASN A 299 17.46 -1.26 -20.15
N ASN A 300 16.14 -1.26 -20.26
CA ASN A 300 15.39 -2.25 -21.03
C ASN A 300 14.32 -1.61 -21.93
N THR A 301 14.56 -1.64 -23.25
CA THR A 301 13.65 -1.06 -24.26
C THR A 301 12.25 -1.67 -24.22
N MET A 302 12.13 -2.99 -24.07
CA MET A 302 10.82 -3.66 -24.05
C MET A 302 10.05 -3.31 -22.79
N PHE A 303 10.74 -3.23 -21.65
CA PHE A 303 10.16 -2.75 -20.41
C PHE A 303 9.70 -1.31 -20.52
N ALA A 304 10.50 -0.40 -21.09
CA ALA A 304 10.10 0.98 -21.35
C ALA A 304 8.86 1.07 -22.26
N LYS A 305 8.79 0.25 -23.33
CA LYS A 305 7.60 0.18 -24.17
C LYS A 305 6.39 -0.30 -23.38
N TRP A 306 6.52 -1.37 -22.60
CA TRP A 306 5.45 -1.90 -21.76
C TRP A 306 4.97 -0.87 -20.74
N CYS A 307 5.89 -0.19 -20.04
CA CYS A 307 5.60 0.90 -19.11
C CYS A 307 4.82 2.04 -19.79
N SER A 308 5.17 2.36 -21.04
CA SER A 308 4.49 3.43 -21.80
C SER A 308 3.04 3.12 -22.19
N LEU A 309 2.61 1.86 -22.07
CA LEU A 309 1.23 1.44 -22.32
C LEU A 309 0.39 1.41 -21.03
N GLN A 310 1.00 1.64 -19.87
CA GLN A 310 0.31 1.56 -18.59
C GLN A 310 -0.45 2.86 -18.30
N THR A 311 -1.69 2.73 -17.81
CA THR A 311 -2.57 3.86 -17.51
C THR A 311 -2.60 4.23 -16.03
N CYS A 312 -2.03 3.41 -15.14
CA CYS A 312 -2.03 3.73 -13.72
C CYS A 312 -1.12 4.91 -13.39
N SER A 313 -1.49 5.64 -12.34
CA SER A 313 -0.96 6.97 -12.00
C SER A 313 0.56 7.03 -11.90
N VAL A 314 1.22 5.97 -11.40
CA VAL A 314 2.68 5.91 -11.31
C VAL A 314 3.37 6.10 -12.67
N PHE A 315 2.85 5.48 -13.73
CA PHE A 315 3.43 5.59 -15.08
C PHE A 315 3.08 6.90 -15.78
N GLN A 316 2.17 7.68 -15.19
CA GLN A 316 1.80 9.00 -15.68
C GLN A 316 2.64 10.12 -15.05
N SER A 317 3.52 9.81 -14.11
CA SER A 317 4.44 10.78 -13.50
C SER A 317 5.48 11.30 -14.50
N GLY A 318 5.88 12.57 -14.33
CA GLY A 318 6.87 13.25 -15.17
C GLY A 318 8.17 12.46 -15.27
N ASP A 319 8.78 12.03 -14.15
CA ASP A 319 10.07 11.32 -14.20
C ASP A 319 10.00 9.97 -14.92
N ILE A 320 8.89 9.23 -14.78
CA ILE A 320 8.71 7.95 -15.48
C ILE A 320 8.54 8.21 -16.98
N LYS A 321 7.73 9.20 -17.36
CA LYS A 321 7.59 9.60 -18.77
C LYS A 321 8.91 10.09 -19.35
N ALA A 322 9.68 10.89 -18.60
CA ALA A 322 11.00 11.34 -18.98
C ALA A 322 11.99 10.18 -19.19
N ALA A 323 11.99 9.19 -18.29
CA ALA A 323 12.80 7.99 -18.45
C ALA A 323 12.38 7.17 -19.69
N ILE A 324 11.08 7.04 -19.94
CA ILE A 324 10.54 6.35 -21.13
C ILE A 324 11.02 7.08 -22.38
N ASN A 325 10.76 8.38 -22.48
CA ASN A 325 11.14 9.20 -23.62
C ASN A 325 12.65 9.15 -23.87
N ALA A 326 13.45 9.30 -22.82
CA ALA A 326 14.90 9.13 -22.90
C ALA A 326 15.32 7.78 -23.50
N ARG A 327 14.70 6.67 -23.08
CA ARG A 327 14.97 5.34 -23.63
C ARG A 327 14.65 5.25 -25.12
N PHE A 328 13.56 5.85 -25.56
CA PHE A 328 13.21 5.90 -26.99
C PHE A 328 14.19 6.76 -27.80
N ILE A 329 14.60 7.93 -27.26
CA ILE A 329 15.64 8.78 -27.87
C ILE A 329 16.96 8.02 -28.02
N MET A 330 17.39 7.28 -26.99
CA MET A 330 18.60 6.44 -27.06
C MET A 330 18.51 5.33 -28.11
N ASN A 331 17.30 4.94 -28.53
CA ASN A 331 17.06 4.00 -29.62
C ASN A 331 16.87 4.70 -30.98
N GLY A 332 17.01 6.02 -31.06
CA GLY A 332 16.82 6.81 -32.28
C GLY A 332 15.35 7.14 -32.61
N ASP A 333 14.41 6.88 -31.70
CA ASP A 333 12.99 7.20 -31.88
C ASP A 333 12.65 8.56 -31.25
N LEU A 334 12.50 9.57 -32.10
CA LEU A 334 12.10 10.94 -31.72
C LEU A 334 10.59 11.18 -31.90
N SER A 335 9.81 10.19 -32.36
CA SER A 335 8.39 10.38 -32.69
C SER A 335 7.52 10.75 -31.47
N ARG A 336 8.06 10.55 -30.27
CA ARG A 336 7.39 10.79 -28.99
C ARG A 336 7.62 12.19 -28.42
N ILE A 337 8.54 12.98 -29.00
CA ILE A 337 8.88 14.32 -28.53
C ILE A 337 8.41 15.36 -29.56
N THR A 338 7.62 16.32 -29.11
CA THR A 338 7.19 17.47 -29.90
C THR A 338 7.61 18.77 -29.21
N ALA A 339 7.43 19.90 -29.89
CA ALA A 339 7.67 21.22 -29.29
C ALA A 339 6.76 21.52 -28.10
N ASP A 340 5.65 20.78 -27.96
CA ASP A 340 4.66 20.95 -26.90
C ASP A 340 4.83 19.92 -25.76
N THR A 341 5.86 19.07 -25.81
CA THR A 341 6.14 18.12 -24.73
C THR A 341 6.53 18.88 -23.45
N PRO A 342 5.89 18.61 -22.29
CA PRO A 342 6.21 19.29 -21.05
C PRO A 342 7.66 19.07 -20.62
N ASP A 343 8.30 20.09 -20.05
CA ASP A 343 9.68 20.03 -19.59
C ASP A 343 9.93 18.91 -18.56
N GLU A 344 8.94 18.60 -17.73
CA GLU A 344 9.00 17.51 -16.75
C GLU A 344 9.03 16.11 -17.39
N GLU A 345 8.60 15.97 -18.64
CA GLU A 345 8.67 14.74 -19.43
C GLU A 345 9.93 14.67 -20.30
N LEU A 346 10.81 15.67 -20.20
CA LEU A 346 12.10 15.73 -20.87
C LEU A 346 13.20 15.43 -19.84
N SER A 347 14.05 14.44 -20.14
CA SER A 347 15.15 14.10 -19.24
C SER A 347 16.17 15.24 -19.20
N CYS A 348 16.44 15.76 -18.00
CA CYS A 348 17.45 16.80 -17.74
C CYS A 348 18.88 16.37 -18.13
N HIS A 349 19.10 15.09 -18.41
CA HIS A 349 20.39 14.54 -18.82
C HIS A 349 20.55 14.33 -20.33
N LEU A 350 19.50 14.58 -21.14
CA LEU A 350 19.51 14.27 -22.58
C LEU A 350 19.02 15.40 -23.49
N VAL A 351 18.88 16.63 -22.99
CA VAL A 351 18.50 17.78 -23.85
C VAL A 351 19.55 17.96 -24.96
N PRO A 352 19.21 17.74 -26.24
CA PRO A 352 20.06 18.19 -27.33
C PRO A 352 19.98 19.71 -27.37
N ILE A 353 21.14 20.36 -27.53
CA ILE A 353 21.32 21.79 -27.75
C ILE A 353 20.20 22.31 -28.66
N HIS A 354 19.42 23.29 -28.18
CA HIS A 354 18.38 23.96 -28.97
C HIS A 354 18.92 24.35 -30.36
N PRO A 355 18.13 24.18 -31.44
CA PRO A 355 18.47 24.80 -32.70
C PRO A 355 18.34 26.32 -32.52
N THR A 356 19.48 27.00 -32.41
CA THR A 356 19.53 28.47 -32.41
C THR A 356 18.81 28.99 -33.65
N LYS A 357 17.84 29.88 -33.40
CA LYS A 357 17.11 30.64 -34.42
C LYS A 357 18.07 31.17 -35.48
N VAL A 358 17.75 30.86 -36.74
CA VAL A 358 18.34 31.48 -37.93
C VAL A 358 18.14 33.00 -37.85
N GLY A 359 19.22 33.75 -37.98
CA GLY A 359 19.18 35.17 -38.36
C GLY A 359 19.99 36.10 -37.46
N THR A 360 21.28 36.29 -37.74
CA THR A 360 21.82 37.51 -38.36
C THR A 360 23.33 37.39 -38.46
N GLN A 361 23.86 37.61 -39.67
CA GLN A 361 25.28 37.75 -39.92
C GLN A 361 25.84 38.89 -39.07
N ARG A 362 26.88 38.60 -38.29
CA ARG A 362 27.92 39.57 -37.97
C ARG A 362 29.27 38.83 -37.84
N THR A 363 30.18 39.34 -38.64
CA THR A 363 31.59 38.99 -38.84
C THR A 363 32.38 38.77 -37.53
N VAL A 364 33.16 37.70 -37.47
CA VAL A 364 34.20 37.44 -36.46
C VAL A 364 35.56 37.82 -37.05
N PRO A 365 36.47 38.48 -36.28
CA PRO A 365 37.89 38.23 -36.43
C PRO A 365 38.40 37.36 -35.27
N ALA A 366 39.30 36.44 -35.62
CA ALA A 366 39.89 35.46 -34.73
C ALA A 366 40.78 36.07 -33.64
N SER A 367 40.69 35.57 -32.40
CA SER A 367 41.84 35.40 -31.50
C SER A 367 41.51 34.51 -30.28
N THR A 368 42.30 33.45 -30.16
CA THR A 368 42.88 32.79 -28.96
C THR A 368 42.25 32.80 -27.56
N ASN A 369 42.27 31.57 -27.02
CA ASN A 369 42.57 31.11 -25.64
C ASN A 369 41.46 30.97 -24.59
N ASP A 370 41.42 29.73 -24.06
CA ASP A 370 41.21 29.30 -22.69
C ASP A 370 40.16 30.01 -21.82
N GLU A 371 39.11 29.28 -21.44
CA GLU A 371 38.69 29.29 -20.04
C GLU A 371 37.96 28.01 -19.61
N ILE A 372 38.53 27.41 -18.58
CA ILE A 372 38.09 26.27 -17.78
C ILE A 372 36.88 26.69 -16.93
N CYS A 373 35.85 25.85 -16.85
CA CYS A 373 34.81 26.01 -15.83
C CYS A 373 34.68 24.73 -14.98
N HIS A 374 35.37 24.77 -13.83
CA HIS A 374 35.18 23.88 -12.69
C HIS A 374 33.89 24.27 -11.93
N CYS A 375 33.08 23.28 -11.54
CA CYS A 375 32.30 23.40 -10.30
C CYS A 375 32.12 22.05 -9.57
N LYS A 376 33.07 21.83 -8.65
CA LYS A 376 32.98 21.25 -7.28
C LYS A 376 31.95 20.14 -7.00
N SER A 377 32.46 18.91 -6.92
CA SER A 377 32.02 17.90 -5.95
C SER A 377 32.78 18.09 -4.63
N SER A 378 32.09 18.19 -3.50
CA SER A 378 32.72 18.21 -2.18
C SER A 378 32.33 16.99 -1.32
N HIS A 379 33.36 16.16 -1.08
CA HIS A 379 33.64 15.29 0.08
C HIS A 379 32.83 13.98 0.18
N SER A 380 33.35 12.76 -0.06
CA SER A 380 34.55 12.02 0.39
C SER A 380 34.61 11.68 1.90
N SER A 381 34.30 10.43 2.23
CA SER A 381 35.09 9.60 3.17
C SER A 381 35.04 8.14 2.67
N GLN A 382 36.12 7.70 2.01
CA GLN A 382 37.15 6.78 2.54
C GLN A 382 36.71 5.32 2.66
N LEU A 383 37.11 4.51 1.66
CA LEU A 383 37.57 3.14 1.83
C LEU A 383 38.69 2.88 0.82
N ARG A 384 39.94 2.98 1.29
CA ARG A 384 41.10 2.28 0.72
C ARG A 384 40.83 0.79 0.98
N GLY A 385 40.88 -0.14 0.04
CA GLY A 385 41.97 -0.38 -0.91
C GLY A 385 42.72 -1.62 -0.42
N CYS A 386 42.63 -2.72 -1.16
CA CYS A 386 43.67 -3.75 -1.27
C CYS A 386 43.29 -4.67 -2.46
N ILE A 387 44.17 -4.64 -3.46
CA ILE A 387 44.55 -5.64 -4.47
C ILE A 387 43.55 -6.77 -4.74
#